data_AF-A0A1Y2IEE0-F1
#
_entry.id   AF-A0A1Y2IEE0-F1
#
_cell.length_a   1.000
_cell.length_b   1.000
_cell.length_c   1.000
_cell.angle_alpha   90.00
_cell.angle_beta   90.00
_cell.angle_gamma   90.00
#
_symmetry.space_group_name_H-M   'P 1'
#
loop_
_entity.id
_entity.type
_entity.pdbx_description
1 polymer ?
#
loop_
_entity_poly.entity_id
_entity_poly.type
_entity_poly.pdbx_seq_one_letter_code
_entity_poly.pdbx_strand_id
1 'polypeptide(L)'
;MSHAEETLSLAAPEQPEASTSSQAGDVPVLPLAQSSAGRVSGKAWKPPKSATVRSHLPEGVKTKKWEERMEKTKKEQAIKKLQQELKQEKEEEIKRRREVTLERKKALEERQRLEEAKAKMGARRAARLRRKMGRTKKINH
;
A
#
# COMPACT_ATOMS: atom_id res chain seq x y z
N MET A 1 19.89 -13.69 25.94
CA MET A 1 21.08 -13.68 25.06
C MET A 1 21.43 -12.24 24.81
N SER A 2 22.48 -11.82 25.49
CA SER A 2 23.00 -10.48 25.69
C SER A 2 24.13 -10.21 24.71
N HIS A 3 24.03 -9.12 23.95
CA HIS A 3 25.15 -8.44 23.30
C HIS A 3 24.99 -6.98 23.75
N ALA A 4 25.59 -6.55 24.87
CA ALA A 4 27.01 -6.32 25.12
C ALA A 4 27.62 -5.36 24.10
N GLU A 5 28.05 -4.23 24.67
CA GLU A 5 28.63 -3.00 24.16
C GLU A 5 29.80 -3.19 23.18
N GLU A 6 30.01 -2.21 22.28
CA GLU A 6 31.38 -1.80 21.95
C GLU A 6 31.42 -0.33 21.51
N THR A 7 31.84 0.52 22.43
CA THR A 7 32.29 1.89 22.23
C THR A 7 33.74 1.85 21.73
N LEU A 8 34.04 2.48 20.60
CA LEU A 8 35.41 2.72 20.17
C LEU A 8 35.62 4.18 19.81
N SER A 9 36.03 4.94 20.84
CA SER A 9 36.77 6.17 20.72
C SER A 9 38.26 5.84 20.68
N LEU A 10 38.99 6.32 19.66
CA LEU A 10 40.45 6.26 19.61
C LEU A 10 40.90 7.57 18.94
N ALA A 11 41.21 8.60 19.73
CA ALA A 11 42.54 8.91 20.27
C ALA A 11 43.52 9.37 19.17
N ALA A 12 43.87 10.65 19.26
CA ALA A 12 44.88 11.33 18.48
C ALA A 12 46.29 10.75 18.70
N PRO A 13 47.20 10.97 17.75
CA PRO A 13 48.61 11.14 18.07
C PRO A 13 49.14 12.54 17.73
N GLU A 14 49.97 13.03 18.66
CA GLU A 14 50.75 14.27 18.62
C GLU A 14 51.81 14.31 17.51
N GLN A 15 52.27 15.55 17.28
CA GLN A 15 53.27 16.02 16.31
C GLN A 15 54.68 15.42 16.49
N PRO A 16 55.58 15.64 15.51
CA PRO A 16 56.64 16.61 15.81
C PRO A 16 57.03 17.56 14.64
N GLU A 17 57.10 18.84 15.03
CA GLU A 17 58.07 19.91 14.73
C GLU A 17 58.93 19.97 13.45
N ALA A 18 59.05 21.22 13.00
CA ALA A 18 60.14 21.88 12.24
C ALA A 18 60.22 21.70 10.71
N SER A 19 59.86 22.77 10.00
CA SER A 19 60.75 23.44 9.03
C SER A 19 60.25 24.85 8.70
N THR A 20 60.94 25.83 9.27
CA THR A 20 60.99 27.24 8.88
C THR A 20 61.54 27.37 7.45
N SER A 21 60.84 28.07 6.55
CA SER A 21 61.53 28.88 5.52
C SER A 21 60.66 30.02 4.99
N SER A 22 61.14 31.23 5.29
CA SER A 22 61.13 32.45 4.48
C SER A 22 59.82 33.14 4.08
N GLN A 23 59.71 34.35 4.65
CA GLN A 23 59.02 35.52 4.14
C GLN A 23 59.13 35.70 2.62
N ALA A 24 57.99 35.99 1.98
CA ALA A 24 57.92 36.84 0.81
C ALA A 24 56.55 37.53 0.74
N GLY A 25 56.55 38.84 1.01
CA GLY A 25 55.59 39.82 0.48
C GLY A 25 54.12 39.67 0.86
N ASP A 26 53.71 40.38 1.91
CA ASP A 26 52.30 40.68 2.20
C ASP A 26 51.76 41.69 1.17
N VAL A 27 51.36 41.20 0.00
CA VAL A 27 50.50 41.93 -0.93
C VAL A 27 49.05 41.55 -0.60
N PRO A 28 48.15 42.53 -0.38
CA PRO A 28 46.76 42.21 -0.12
C PRO A 28 46.19 41.47 -1.33
N VAL A 29 46.00 40.16 -1.17
CA VAL A 29 45.34 39.31 -2.16
C VAL A 29 43.88 39.75 -2.19
N LEU A 30 43.57 40.68 -3.11
CA LEU A 30 42.20 41.05 -3.41
C LEU A 30 41.49 39.76 -3.88
N PRO A 31 40.48 39.26 -3.16
CA PRO A 31 39.73 38.10 -3.62
C PRO A 31 39.02 38.50 -4.90
N LEU A 32 39.53 38.03 -6.04
CA LEU A 32 38.87 38.16 -7.33
C LEU A 32 37.46 37.58 -7.17
N ALA A 33 36.45 38.46 -7.26
CA ALA A 33 35.06 38.06 -7.25
C ALA A 33 34.89 36.94 -8.28
N GLN A 34 34.18 35.86 -7.91
CA GLN A 34 33.92 34.74 -8.81
C GLN A 34 33.15 35.27 -10.02
N SER A 35 33.87 35.60 -11.08
CA SER A 35 33.25 36.01 -12.34
C SER A 35 32.46 34.81 -12.87
N SER A 36 31.36 35.10 -13.56
CA SER A 36 30.47 34.09 -14.14
C SER A 36 31.16 33.12 -15.13
N ALA A 37 32.43 33.35 -15.44
CA ALA A 37 33.26 32.53 -16.31
C ALA A 37 33.90 31.30 -15.62
N GLY A 38 33.91 31.19 -14.29
CA GLY A 38 34.49 30.05 -13.57
C GLY A 38 35.95 29.71 -13.96
N ARG A 39 36.41 28.49 -13.66
CA ARG A 39 37.77 27.99 -13.98
C ARG A 39 37.98 27.58 -15.44
N VAL A 40 36.95 27.71 -16.29
CA VAL A 40 36.97 27.16 -17.66
C VAL A 40 36.95 28.30 -18.67
N SER A 41 38.13 28.64 -19.16
CA SER A 41 38.33 29.55 -20.29
C SER A 41 37.44 29.13 -21.49
N GLY A 42 36.74 30.11 -22.07
CA GLY A 42 36.09 29.98 -23.39
C GLY A 42 34.57 29.82 -23.43
N LYS A 43 33.85 29.86 -22.30
CA LYS A 43 32.36 29.80 -22.28
C LYS A 43 31.68 30.98 -21.59
N ALA A 44 32.38 32.11 -21.44
CA ALA A 44 31.81 33.34 -20.87
C ALA A 44 30.65 33.92 -21.71
N TRP A 45 30.56 33.55 -22.99
CA TRP A 45 29.48 33.97 -23.90
C TRP A 45 28.16 33.22 -23.69
N LYS A 46 28.16 32.09 -22.95
CA LYS A 46 26.93 31.35 -22.63
C LYS A 46 26.35 31.91 -21.33
N PRO A 47 25.05 32.23 -21.28
CA PRO A 47 24.42 32.63 -20.02
C PRO A 47 24.47 31.47 -19.01
N PRO A 48 24.66 31.76 -17.71
CA PRO A 48 24.62 30.73 -16.68
C PRO A 48 23.24 30.07 -16.66
N LYS A 49 23.20 28.75 -16.52
CA LYS A 49 21.93 28.01 -16.39
C LYS A 49 21.28 28.41 -15.06
N SER A 50 20.21 29.18 -15.12
CA SER A 50 19.34 29.46 -13.96
C SER A 50 18.19 28.45 -13.92
N ALA A 51 17.67 28.18 -12.71
CA ALA A 51 16.49 27.35 -12.57
C ALA A 51 15.30 28.02 -13.27
N THR A 52 14.72 27.35 -14.28
CA THR A 52 13.55 27.84 -14.99
C THR A 52 12.33 27.85 -14.06
N VAL A 53 11.92 29.03 -13.59
CA VAL A 53 10.68 29.21 -12.83
C VAL A 53 9.52 29.13 -13.82
N ARG A 54 8.85 27.98 -13.89
CA ARG A 54 7.66 27.80 -14.74
C ARG A 54 6.44 28.32 -13.98
N SER A 55 5.53 29.03 -14.64
CA SER A 55 4.26 29.45 -14.05
C SER A 55 3.36 28.25 -13.69
N HIS A 56 3.39 27.21 -14.53
CA HIS A 56 2.59 25.99 -14.38
C HIS A 56 3.36 24.90 -13.63
N LEU A 57 3.74 25.17 -12.37
CA LEU A 57 4.20 24.10 -11.48
C LEU A 57 2.99 23.28 -10.99
N PRO A 58 3.13 21.96 -10.79
CA PRO A 58 2.12 21.19 -10.07
C PRO A 58 2.07 21.62 -8.60
N GLU A 59 0.88 21.60 -7.99
CA GLU A 59 0.64 22.09 -6.61
C GLU A 59 1.61 21.52 -5.57
N GLY A 60 2.02 20.26 -5.72
CA GLY A 60 2.98 19.60 -4.82
C GLY A 60 4.42 20.15 -4.91
N VAL A 61 4.75 20.88 -5.97
CA VAL A 61 6.08 21.52 -6.16
C VAL A 61 5.98 23.04 -5.92
N LYS A 62 4.77 23.62 -5.86
CA LYS A 62 4.55 25.04 -5.53
C LYS A 62 4.83 25.36 -4.06
N THR A 63 4.60 24.42 -3.15
CA THR A 63 4.86 24.62 -1.72
C THR A 63 6.36 24.67 -1.44
N LYS A 64 6.84 25.81 -0.93
CA LYS A 64 8.27 26.02 -0.62
C LYS A 64 8.72 25.28 0.63
N LYS A 65 7.81 24.98 1.56
CA LYS A 65 8.10 24.28 2.82
C LYS A 65 7.81 22.79 2.71
N TRP A 66 8.72 21.96 3.24
CA TRP A 66 8.54 20.51 3.31
C TRP A 66 7.42 20.11 4.28
N GLU A 67 7.31 20.81 5.41
CA GLU A 67 6.33 20.55 6.46
C GLU A 67 4.89 20.60 5.94
N GLU A 68 4.56 21.60 5.14
CA GLU A 68 3.24 21.74 4.51
C GLU A 68 2.89 20.54 3.61
N ARG A 69 3.88 19.93 2.95
CA ARG A 69 3.68 18.70 2.15
C ARG A 69 3.43 17.49 3.05
N MET A 70 4.17 17.39 4.14
CA MET A 70 3.98 16.33 5.13
C MET A 70 2.62 16.44 5.83
N GLU A 71 2.13 17.63 6.10
CA GLU A 71 0.79 17.81 6.66
C GLU A 71 -0.32 17.42 5.67
N LYS A 72 -0.20 17.80 4.39
CA LYS A 72 -1.16 17.40 3.35
C LYS A 72 -1.21 15.87 3.20
N THR A 73 -0.05 15.23 3.11
CA THR A 73 0.02 13.76 3.00
C THR A 73 -0.55 13.06 4.23
N LYS A 74 -0.29 13.56 5.45
CA LYS A 74 -0.93 13.05 6.68
C LYS A 74 -2.45 13.17 6.65
N LYS A 75 -2.98 14.32 6.21
CA LYS A 75 -4.43 14.55 6.06
C LYS A 75 -5.04 13.60 5.04
N GLU A 76 -4.41 13.44 3.88
CA GLU A 76 -4.86 12.50 2.84
C GLU A 76 -4.85 11.05 3.32
N GLN A 77 -3.82 10.65 4.07
CA GLN A 77 -3.74 9.32 4.68
C GLN A 77 -4.85 9.11 5.71
N ALA A 78 -5.14 10.10 6.55
CA ALA A 78 -6.24 10.03 7.51
C ALA A 78 -7.60 9.89 6.80
N ILE A 79 -7.84 10.66 5.74
CA ILE A 79 -9.07 10.58 4.94
C ILE A 79 -9.20 9.21 4.28
N LYS A 80 -8.12 8.66 3.71
CA LYS A 80 -8.12 7.34 3.08
C LYS A 80 -8.39 6.22 4.08
N LYS A 81 -7.83 6.29 5.29
CA LYS A 81 -8.11 5.33 6.36
C LYS A 81 -9.59 5.34 6.75
N LEU A 82 -10.14 6.53 7.00
CA LEU A 82 -11.57 6.68 7.30
C LEU A 82 -12.45 6.15 6.16
N GLN A 83 -12.08 6.42 4.90
CA GLN A 83 -12.79 5.89 3.75
C GLN A 83 -12.74 4.36 3.69
N GLN A 84 -11.62 3.74 4.03
CA GLN A 84 -11.45 2.29 4.06
C GLN A 84 -12.29 1.66 5.15
N GLU A 85 -12.25 2.22 6.37
CA GLU A 85 -13.04 1.77 7.52
C GLU A 85 -14.55 1.77 7.17
N LEU A 86 -15.07 2.89 6.64
CA LEU A 86 -16.49 2.99 6.25
C LEU A 86 -16.89 1.99 5.14
N LYS A 87 -15.98 1.71 4.20
CA LYS A 87 -16.23 0.72 3.14
C LYS A 87 -16.24 -0.69 3.70
N GLN A 88 -15.29 -1.02 4.56
CA GLN A 88 -15.19 -2.34 5.20
C GLN A 88 -16.45 -2.64 6.01
N GLU A 89 -16.88 -1.72 6.87
CA GLU A 89 -18.11 -1.88 7.66
C GLU A 89 -19.34 -2.14 6.77
N LYS A 90 -19.49 -1.37 5.69
CA LYS A 90 -20.60 -1.54 4.74
C LYS A 90 -20.53 -2.88 4.03
N GLU A 91 -19.36 -3.30 3.59
CA GLU A 91 -19.18 -4.59 2.90
C GLU A 91 -19.42 -5.78 3.83
N GLU A 92 -18.99 -5.69 5.08
CA GLU A 92 -19.23 -6.71 6.10
C GLU A 92 -20.72 -6.89 6.38
N GLU A 93 -21.48 -5.80 6.52
CA GLU A 93 -22.92 -5.88 6.71
C GLU A 93 -23.63 -6.50 5.50
N ILE A 94 -23.22 -6.14 4.28
CA ILE A 94 -23.75 -6.75 3.05
C ILE A 94 -23.40 -8.25 2.99
N LYS A 95 -22.17 -8.63 3.35
CA LYS A 95 -21.73 -10.03 3.39
C LYS A 95 -22.54 -10.83 4.40
N ARG A 96 -22.72 -10.33 5.62
CA ARG A 96 -23.57 -10.98 6.66
C ARG A 96 -24.98 -11.25 6.15
N ARG A 97 -25.63 -10.27 5.52
CA ARG A 97 -26.98 -10.45 4.95
C ARG A 97 -27.02 -11.49 3.84
N ARG A 98 -26.00 -11.52 2.99
CA ARG A 98 -25.87 -12.51 1.91
C ARG A 98 -25.66 -13.90 2.47
N GLU A 99 -24.78 -14.06 3.45
CA GLU A 99 -24.48 -15.32 4.14
C GLU A 99 -25.74 -15.90 4.77
N VAL A 100 -26.47 -15.12 5.57
CA VAL A 100 -27.75 -15.56 6.17
C VAL A 100 -28.75 -16.03 5.10
N THR A 101 -28.84 -15.31 3.98
CA THR A 101 -29.77 -15.69 2.90
C THR A 101 -29.32 -16.97 2.20
N LEU A 102 -28.01 -17.13 1.97
CA LEU A 102 -27.43 -18.33 1.37
C LEU A 102 -27.61 -19.54 2.29
N GLU A 103 -27.39 -19.39 3.59
CA GLU A 103 -27.61 -20.44 4.59
C GLU A 103 -29.06 -20.89 4.61
N ARG A 104 -30.01 -19.96 4.61
CA ARG A 104 -31.45 -20.27 4.53
C ARG A 104 -31.80 -21.06 3.27
N LYS A 105 -31.24 -20.66 2.11
CA LYS A 105 -31.46 -21.37 0.84
C LYS A 105 -30.87 -22.78 0.87
N LYS A 106 -29.64 -22.93 1.36
CA LYS A 106 -28.98 -24.24 1.50
C LYS A 106 -29.76 -25.17 2.43
N ALA A 107 -30.21 -24.67 3.58
CA ALA A 107 -31.01 -25.47 4.52
C ALA A 107 -32.34 -25.94 3.91
N LEU A 108 -33.01 -25.08 3.12
CA LEU A 108 -34.24 -25.47 2.42
C LEU A 108 -33.98 -26.50 1.32
N GLU A 109 -32.91 -26.32 0.53
CA GLU A 109 -32.52 -27.25 -0.52
C GLU A 109 -32.17 -28.64 0.05
N GLU A 110 -31.41 -28.68 1.14
CA GLU A 110 -31.09 -29.93 1.83
C GLU A 110 -32.35 -30.62 2.36
N ARG A 111 -33.26 -29.86 2.96
CA ARG A 111 -34.54 -30.38 3.43
C ARG A 111 -35.38 -30.95 2.28
N GLN A 112 -35.49 -30.22 1.17
CA GLN A 112 -36.21 -30.67 -0.03
C GLN A 112 -35.59 -31.95 -0.60
N ARG A 113 -34.26 -32.01 -0.72
CA ARG A 113 -33.54 -33.21 -1.18
C ARG A 113 -33.83 -34.44 -0.31
N LEU A 114 -33.86 -34.25 1.01
CA LEU A 114 -34.19 -35.33 1.95
C LEU A 114 -35.66 -35.76 1.84
N GLU A 115 -36.58 -34.80 1.70
CA GLU A 115 -38.00 -35.08 1.48
C GLU A 115 -38.25 -35.84 0.17
N GLU A 116 -37.60 -35.44 -0.92
CA GLU A 116 -37.65 -36.14 -2.21
C GLU A 116 -37.09 -37.56 -2.12
N ALA A 117 -35.96 -37.74 -1.44
CA ALA A 117 -35.38 -39.07 -1.22
C ALA A 117 -36.33 -39.96 -0.41
N LYS A 118 -36.95 -39.42 0.65
CA LYS A 118 -37.95 -40.12 1.47
C LYS A 118 -39.20 -40.46 0.65
N ALA A 119 -39.69 -39.52 -0.15
CA ALA A 119 -40.84 -39.72 -1.04
C ALA A 119 -40.55 -40.81 -2.09
N LYS A 120 -39.37 -40.81 -2.70
CA LYS A 120 -38.93 -41.85 -3.64
C LYS A 120 -38.90 -43.23 -2.98
N MET A 121 -38.38 -43.32 -1.76
CA MET A 121 -38.37 -44.59 -1.01
C MET A 121 -39.78 -45.03 -0.61
N GLY A 122 -40.63 -44.10 -0.17
CA GLY A 122 -42.04 -44.35 0.10
C GLY A 122 -42.79 -44.88 -1.13
N ALA A 123 -42.60 -44.24 -2.29
CA ALA A 123 -43.17 -44.66 -3.56
C ALA A 123 -42.67 -46.05 -3.99
N ARG A 124 -41.37 -46.34 -3.82
CA ARG A 124 -40.81 -47.68 -4.09
C ARG A 124 -41.42 -48.75 -3.18
N ARG A 125 -41.65 -48.44 -1.90
CA ARG A 125 -42.29 -49.34 -0.94
C ARG A 125 -43.76 -49.58 -1.29
N ALA A 126 -44.50 -48.52 -1.62
CA ALA A 126 -45.88 -48.62 -2.07
C ALA A 126 -46.01 -49.44 -3.36
N ALA A 127 -45.12 -49.23 -4.33
CA ALA A 127 -45.07 -50.03 -5.56
C ALA A 127 -44.79 -51.51 -5.28
N ARG A 128 -43.90 -51.83 -4.32
CA ARG A 128 -43.63 -53.22 -3.90
C ARG A 128 -44.88 -53.88 -3.31
N LEU A 129 -45.60 -53.17 -2.43
CA LEU A 129 -46.85 -53.67 -1.86
C LEU A 129 -47.92 -53.88 -2.94
N ARG A 130 -48.07 -52.95 -3.89
CA ARG A 130 -48.99 -53.11 -5.03
C ARG A 130 -48.67 -54.35 -5.87
N ARG A 131 -47.39 -54.65 -6.11
CA ARG A 131 -46.96 -55.89 -6.78
C ARG A 131 -47.26 -57.13 -5.95
N LYS A 132 -47.00 -57.12 -4.64
CA LYS A 132 -47.29 -58.24 -3.73
C LYS A 132 -48.79 -58.56 -3.67
N MET A 133 -49.64 -57.53 -3.73
CA MET A 133 -51.10 -57.70 -3.76
C MET A 133 -51.62 -58.28 -5.09
N GLY A 134 -50.77 -58.48 -6.11
CA GLY A 134 -51.13 -59.14 -7.37
C GLY A 134 -52.23 -58.45 -8.18
N ARG A 135 -52.58 -57.20 -7.86
CA ARG A 135 -53.70 -56.48 -8.48
C ARG A 135 -53.34 -56.10 -9.92
N THR A 136 -53.92 -56.81 -10.88
CA THR A 136 -53.73 -56.56 -12.32
C THR A 136 -54.35 -55.23 -12.74
N LYS A 137 -53.75 -54.55 -13.71
CA LYS A 137 -54.16 -53.22 -14.19
C LYS A 137 -55.55 -53.19 -14.84
N LYS A 138 -56.10 -54.35 -15.24
CA LYS A 138 -57.49 -54.54 -15.67
C LYS A 138 -58.40 -54.69 -14.44
N ILE A 139 -59.06 -53.61 -14.08
CA ILE A 139 -60.33 -53.69 -13.35
C ILE A 139 -61.32 -53.07 -14.31
N ASN A 140 -62.07 -53.93 -15.02
CA ASN A 140 -63.24 -53.49 -15.76
C ASN A 140 -64.32 -53.16 -14.73
N HIS A 141 -64.91 -51.98 -14.84
CA HIS A 141 -66.19 -51.64 -14.25
C HIS A 141 -67.24 -51.76 -15.33
#